data_AF-Q6AYL9-F1
#
_entry.id   AF-Q6AYL9-F1
#
_cell.length_a   1.000
_cell.length_b   1.000
_cell.length_c   1.000
_cell.angle_alpha   90.00
_cell.angle_beta   90.00
_cell.angle_gamma   90.00
#
_symmetry.space_group_name_H-M   'P 1'
#
loop_
_entity.id
_entity.type
_entity.pdbx_description
1 polymer ?
#
loop_
_entity_poly.entity_id
_entity_poly.type
_entity_poly.pdbx_seq_one_letter_code
_entity_poly.pdbx_strand_id
1 'polypeptide(L)'
;METLSFPRYNIAEIVVHIRNKLLTGADGKNLSKSDFLPNPKPEVLYMIYMRALQLVYGVRLEHFYMMPVNIEVMYPHIMEGFLPVSNLFFHLDSFMPICRVNDFEIADILYPKANRTSRFLSGIINFIHFRETCLEKYEEFLLQNKSSVDKIQQLSNAHQEALMKLEKLNSVPVEEQEEFKQLKDDIQELQHLLNQDFRQKTTLLQERYTKMKSDFSEKTKHVNELKLSVVSLKEVQDSLKSKIVDSPEKLKNYKEKMKDTVQKLRSAREEVMEKYDIYRDSVDCLPSCQLEVQLYQKKSQDLADNREKLSSILKESLNLEGQIDSDSSELKKLKTEENSLIRLMTLKKERLATMQFKINKKQEDVKQYKRTMIEDCNKVQEKRDAVCEQVTAINQDIHKIKSGIQQLRDAEKREKLKSQEILVDLKSALEKYHEGIEKTTEECCTRIGGKTAELKRRMFKMPP
;
A
#
# COMPACT_ATOMS: atom_id res chain seq x y z
N MET A 1 -22.67 33.60 -17.77
CA MET A 1 -22.07 33.21 -16.47
C MET A 1 -21.05 32.15 -16.77
N GLU A 2 -19.77 32.51 -16.92
CA GLU A 2 -18.71 31.51 -17.01
C GLU A 2 -18.71 30.76 -15.68
N THR A 3 -19.18 29.52 -15.68
CA THR A 3 -19.02 28.59 -14.57
C THR A 3 -17.52 28.33 -14.45
N LEU A 4 -16.83 29.19 -13.70
CA LEU A 4 -15.38 29.12 -13.52
C LEU A 4 -15.03 27.74 -12.95
N SER A 5 -14.46 26.87 -13.79
CA SER A 5 -14.14 25.49 -13.43
C SER A 5 -12.96 25.38 -12.46
N PHE A 6 -12.21 26.48 -12.29
CA PHE A 6 -11.08 26.68 -11.39
C PHE A 6 -11.01 28.16 -10.93
N PRO A 7 -10.39 28.46 -9.77
CA PRO A 7 -10.21 29.83 -9.28
C PRO A 7 -9.48 30.71 -10.29
N ARG A 8 -9.89 31.97 -10.44
CA ARG A 8 -9.17 32.95 -11.26
C ARG A 8 -8.28 33.79 -10.36
N TYR A 9 -6.97 33.59 -10.52
CA TYR A 9 -5.98 34.37 -9.82
C TYR A 9 -5.71 35.67 -10.54
N ASN A 10 -5.58 36.75 -9.79
CA ASN A 10 -5.07 38.01 -10.32
C ASN A 10 -3.56 37.90 -10.58
N ILE A 11 -2.99 38.83 -11.34
CA ILE A 11 -1.57 38.76 -11.75
C ILE A 11 -0.62 38.78 -10.55
N ALA A 12 -0.99 39.43 -9.44
CA ALA A 12 -0.16 39.42 -8.23
C ALA A 12 -0.11 38.01 -7.60
N GLU A 13 -1.25 37.34 -7.51
CA GLU A 13 -1.37 35.97 -7.00
C GLU A 13 -0.66 34.98 -7.92
N ILE A 14 -0.81 35.13 -9.24
CA ILE A 14 -0.12 34.31 -10.25
C ILE A 14 1.41 34.38 -10.05
N VAL A 15 1.96 35.59 -9.90
CA VAL A 15 3.40 35.76 -9.65
C VAL A 15 3.82 35.01 -8.38
N VAL A 16 3.05 35.12 -7.29
CA VAL A 16 3.35 34.42 -6.03
C VAL A 16 3.31 32.90 -6.19
N HIS A 17 2.27 32.37 -6.81
CA HIS A 17 2.14 30.92 -7.03
C HIS A 17 3.25 30.38 -7.93
N ILE A 18 3.59 31.06 -9.02
CA ILE A 18 4.65 30.64 -9.93
C ILE A 18 6.02 30.64 -9.23
N ARG A 19 6.32 31.67 -8.44
CA ARG A 19 7.56 31.76 -7.65
C ARG A 19 7.71 30.63 -6.63
N ASN A 20 6.60 30.21 -6.03
CA ASN A 20 6.63 29.20 -4.98
C ASN A 20 6.60 27.77 -5.54
N LYS A 21 6.02 27.56 -6.72
CA LYS A 21 5.67 26.21 -7.23
C LYS A 21 6.36 25.80 -8.53
N LEU A 22 6.72 26.76 -9.38
CA LEU A 22 7.21 26.47 -10.74
C LEU A 22 8.63 26.94 -10.99
N LEU A 23 8.97 28.16 -10.57
CA LEU A 23 10.29 28.74 -10.79
C LEU A 23 11.10 28.71 -9.49
N THR A 24 12.15 27.89 -9.47
CA THR A 24 13.09 27.82 -8.34
C THR A 24 14.28 28.79 -8.53
N GLY A 25 14.81 29.33 -7.43
CA GLY A 25 16.06 30.09 -7.47
C GLY A 25 15.94 31.49 -8.08
N ALA A 26 16.88 31.86 -8.95
CA ALA A 26 16.99 33.21 -9.53
C ALA A 26 15.80 33.55 -10.47
N ASP A 27 15.34 32.58 -11.26
CA ASP A 27 14.23 32.74 -12.21
C ASP A 27 12.93 33.17 -11.51
N GLY A 28 12.66 32.61 -10.32
CA GLY A 28 11.52 33.00 -9.50
C GLY A 28 11.67 34.41 -8.91
N LYS A 29 12.84 34.75 -8.37
CA LYS A 29 13.08 36.07 -7.75
C LYS A 29 12.87 37.22 -8.72
N ASN A 30 13.26 37.04 -9.99
CA ASN A 30 13.18 38.08 -11.01
C ASN A 30 11.79 38.22 -11.64
N LEU A 31 10.93 37.19 -11.56
CA LEU A 31 9.59 37.24 -12.12
C LEU A 31 8.75 38.31 -11.44
N SER A 32 8.22 39.29 -12.17
CA SER A 32 7.46 40.42 -11.61
C SER A 32 6.15 40.66 -12.38
N LYS A 33 5.30 41.58 -11.88
CA LYS A 33 4.03 41.93 -12.54
C LYS A 33 4.24 42.52 -13.94
N SER A 34 5.37 43.18 -14.19
CA SER A 34 5.69 43.78 -15.50
C SER A 34 6.01 42.74 -16.57
N ASP A 35 6.24 41.47 -16.20
CA ASP A 35 6.44 40.40 -17.17
C ASP A 35 5.12 39.89 -17.76
N PHE A 36 3.98 40.28 -17.17
CA PHE A 36 2.63 39.89 -17.60
C PHE A 36 1.81 41.07 -18.16
N LEU A 37 2.17 42.32 -17.84
CA LEU A 37 1.42 43.51 -18.21
C LEU A 37 2.26 44.53 -18.99
N PRO A 38 1.69 45.22 -19.99
CA PRO A 38 0.31 45.07 -20.48
C PRO A 38 0.10 43.81 -21.32
N ASN A 39 1.18 43.32 -21.96
CA ASN A 39 1.22 42.05 -22.67
C ASN A 39 2.30 41.15 -22.05
N PRO A 40 2.04 39.87 -21.82
CA PRO A 40 3.04 38.95 -21.30
C PRO A 40 4.24 38.80 -22.24
N LYS A 41 5.44 38.71 -21.66
CA LYS A 41 6.65 38.42 -22.44
C LYS A 41 6.64 36.94 -22.87
N PRO A 42 6.70 36.61 -24.19
CA PRO A 42 6.68 35.23 -24.65
C PRO A 42 7.77 34.36 -24.02
N GLU A 43 8.97 34.90 -23.85
CA GLU A 43 10.13 34.17 -23.30
C GLU A 43 9.88 33.74 -21.85
N VAL A 44 9.23 34.60 -21.06
CA VAL A 44 8.87 34.30 -19.66
C VAL A 44 7.78 33.23 -19.62
N LEU A 45 6.81 33.29 -20.52
CA LEU A 45 5.77 32.25 -20.61
C LEU A 45 6.33 30.91 -21.07
N TYR A 46 7.27 30.89 -22.02
CA TYR A 46 7.91 29.65 -22.45
C TYR A 46 8.59 28.96 -21.28
N MET A 47 9.33 29.72 -20.48
CA MET A 47 9.96 29.22 -19.27
C MET A 47 8.93 28.66 -18.28
N ILE A 48 7.85 29.39 -18.00
CA ILE A 48 6.80 28.95 -17.06
C ILE A 48 6.12 27.66 -17.56
N TYR A 49 5.73 27.61 -18.83
CA TYR A 49 5.05 26.47 -19.42
C TYR A 49 5.95 25.24 -19.52
N MET A 50 7.21 25.42 -19.95
CA MET A 50 8.20 24.34 -19.93
C MET A 50 8.32 23.78 -18.52
N ARG A 51 8.54 24.64 -17.51
CA ARG A 51 8.67 24.22 -16.11
C ARG A 51 7.44 23.49 -15.58
N ALA A 52 6.24 23.93 -15.96
CA ALA A 52 5.01 23.21 -15.63
C ALA A 52 4.98 21.80 -16.23
N LEU A 53 5.39 21.64 -17.49
CA LEU A 53 5.47 20.33 -18.15
C LEU A 53 6.57 19.44 -17.56
N GLN A 54 7.72 20.00 -17.18
CA GLN A 54 8.76 19.26 -16.46
C GLN A 54 8.23 18.74 -15.13
N LEU A 55 7.52 19.59 -14.39
CA LEU A 55 6.95 19.24 -13.09
C LEU A 55 5.89 18.14 -13.19
N VAL A 56 5.00 18.23 -14.19
CA VAL A 56 3.83 17.34 -14.33
C VAL A 56 4.18 16.02 -15.02
N TYR A 57 4.94 16.07 -16.11
CA TYR A 57 5.22 14.90 -16.96
C TYR A 57 6.68 14.45 -16.92
N GLY A 58 7.58 15.19 -16.26
CA GLY A 58 9.01 14.86 -16.29
C GLY A 58 9.67 15.11 -17.66
N VAL A 59 9.09 15.96 -18.51
CA VAL A 59 9.69 16.31 -19.81
C VAL A 59 11.05 16.95 -19.57
N ARG A 60 12.11 16.41 -20.20
CA ARG A 60 13.45 16.99 -20.06
C ARG A 60 13.57 18.21 -20.96
N LEU A 61 14.41 19.17 -20.56
CA LEU A 61 14.58 20.42 -21.33
C LEU A 61 15.01 20.14 -22.78
N GLU A 62 15.91 19.18 -22.97
CA GLU A 62 16.37 18.72 -24.30
C GLU A 62 15.24 18.24 -25.21
N HIS A 63 14.16 17.65 -24.67
CA HIS A 63 13.06 17.11 -25.47
C HIS A 63 12.33 18.20 -26.25
N PHE A 64 12.30 19.44 -25.74
CA PHE A 64 11.75 20.58 -26.48
C PHE A 64 12.59 20.92 -27.71
N TYR A 65 13.89 20.63 -27.70
CA TYR A 65 14.83 20.92 -28.79
C TYR A 65 15.07 19.72 -29.71
N MET A 66 14.56 18.52 -29.40
CA MET A 66 14.76 17.34 -30.24
C MET A 66 13.84 17.35 -31.46
N MET A 67 14.41 16.99 -32.61
CA MET A 67 13.65 16.69 -33.83
C MET A 67 13.07 15.27 -33.76
N PRO A 68 11.79 15.03 -34.10
CA PRO A 68 11.25 13.68 -34.23
C PRO A 68 12.01 12.88 -35.31
N VAL A 69 12.44 11.65 -34.97
CA VAL A 69 13.29 10.80 -35.83
C VAL A 69 12.66 10.47 -37.20
N ASN A 70 11.33 10.60 -37.32
CA ASN A 70 10.57 10.16 -38.50
C ASN A 70 10.24 11.28 -39.49
N ILE A 71 10.82 12.48 -39.36
CA ILE A 71 10.52 13.62 -40.24
C ILE A 71 11.77 13.99 -41.04
N GLU A 72 11.75 13.71 -42.35
CA GLU A 72 12.73 14.27 -43.29
C GLU A 72 12.46 15.78 -43.44
N VAL A 73 13.24 16.58 -42.73
CA VAL A 73 13.14 18.05 -42.80
C VAL A 73 14.15 18.57 -43.83
N MET A 74 13.66 19.17 -44.92
CA MET A 74 14.50 19.75 -45.98
C MET A 74 15.50 20.80 -45.48
N TYR A 75 15.18 21.54 -44.41
CA TYR A 75 16.03 22.61 -43.87
C TYR A 75 16.11 22.54 -42.33
N PRO A 76 16.94 21.64 -41.76
CA PRO A 76 17.03 21.44 -40.31
C PRO A 76 17.38 22.71 -39.52
N HIS A 77 18.27 23.56 -40.07
CA HIS A 77 18.71 24.80 -39.41
C HIS A 77 17.60 25.84 -39.22
N ILE A 78 16.61 25.88 -40.12
CA ILE A 78 15.46 26.79 -39.98
C ILE A 78 14.53 26.26 -38.88
N MET A 79 14.39 24.93 -38.81
CA MET A 79 13.52 24.29 -37.83
C MET A 79 14.09 24.33 -36.41
N GLU A 80 15.41 24.38 -36.23
CA GLU A 80 16.06 24.41 -34.91
C GLU A 80 15.51 25.53 -34.00
N GLY A 81 15.27 26.73 -34.56
CA GLY A 81 14.67 27.85 -33.81
C GLY A 81 13.17 27.70 -33.55
N PHE A 82 12.44 26.95 -34.39
CA PHE A 82 10.99 26.74 -34.26
C PHE A 82 10.65 25.51 -33.41
N LEU A 83 11.53 24.52 -33.32
CA LEU A 83 11.34 23.27 -32.58
C LEU A 83 10.90 23.49 -31.12
N PRO A 84 11.53 24.36 -30.32
CA PRO A 84 11.12 24.57 -28.93
C PRO A 84 9.70 25.07 -28.80
N VAL A 85 9.29 25.99 -29.69
CA VAL A 85 7.93 26.55 -29.70
C VAL A 85 6.92 25.49 -30.17
N SER A 86 7.26 24.75 -31.22
CA SER A 86 6.40 23.71 -31.78
C SER A 86 6.20 22.54 -30.80
N ASN A 87 7.28 22.02 -30.23
CA ASN A 87 7.24 20.94 -29.23
C ASN A 87 6.55 21.40 -27.94
N LEU A 88 6.79 22.65 -27.51
CA LEU A 88 6.06 23.23 -26.39
C LEU A 88 4.56 23.27 -26.67
N PHE A 89 4.15 23.73 -27.86
CA PHE A 89 2.74 23.73 -28.25
C PHE A 89 2.15 22.33 -28.21
N PHE A 90 2.80 21.32 -28.81
CA PHE A 90 2.28 19.95 -28.79
C PHE A 90 2.09 19.39 -27.38
N HIS A 91 3.04 19.64 -26.48
CA HIS A 91 2.90 19.23 -25.08
C HIS A 91 1.81 20.01 -24.34
N LEU A 92 1.69 21.32 -24.58
CA LEU A 92 0.66 22.15 -23.97
C LEU A 92 -0.74 21.82 -24.49
N ASP A 93 -0.89 21.56 -25.79
CA ASP A 93 -2.17 21.17 -26.40
C ASP A 93 -2.73 19.89 -25.75
N SER A 94 -1.85 18.93 -25.42
CA SER A 94 -2.23 17.75 -24.65
C SER A 94 -2.46 18.04 -23.16
N PHE A 95 -1.80 19.04 -22.57
CA PHE A 95 -1.84 19.34 -21.13
C PHE A 95 -2.99 20.25 -20.72
N MET A 96 -3.28 21.28 -21.52
CA MET A 96 -4.25 22.32 -21.20
C MET A 96 -5.68 21.77 -20.97
N PRO A 97 -6.17 20.77 -21.74
CA PRO A 97 -7.47 20.16 -21.46
C PRO A 97 -7.55 19.50 -20.07
N ILE A 98 -6.44 18.96 -19.56
CA ILE A 98 -6.35 18.39 -18.20
C ILE A 98 -6.47 19.49 -17.14
N CYS A 99 -5.90 20.66 -17.42
CA CYS A 99 -6.09 21.89 -16.64
C CYS A 99 -7.48 22.54 -16.84
N ARG A 100 -8.39 21.89 -17.59
CA ARG A 100 -9.73 22.39 -17.97
C ARG A 100 -9.70 23.65 -18.85
N VAL A 101 -8.66 23.79 -19.66
CA VAL A 101 -8.50 24.83 -20.68
C VAL A 101 -8.58 24.17 -22.05
N ASN A 102 -9.68 24.38 -22.77
CA ASN A 102 -9.94 23.69 -24.05
C ASN A 102 -9.78 24.59 -25.28
N ASP A 103 -9.57 25.89 -25.08
CA ASP A 103 -9.47 26.90 -26.14
C ASP A 103 -8.06 27.53 -26.21
N PHE A 104 -7.04 26.71 -25.94
CA PHE A 104 -5.64 27.08 -26.05
C PHE A 104 -5.15 26.91 -27.50
N GLU A 105 -4.55 27.94 -28.07
CA GLU A 105 -4.09 27.95 -29.46
C GLU A 105 -2.61 28.31 -29.54
N ILE A 106 -1.96 28.01 -30.68
CA ILE A 106 -0.56 28.37 -30.91
C ILE A 106 -0.33 29.89 -30.82
N ALA A 107 -1.35 30.70 -31.13
CA ALA A 107 -1.32 32.15 -30.99
C ALA A 107 -1.16 32.60 -29.53
N ASP A 108 -1.57 31.80 -28.54
CA ASP A 108 -1.40 32.09 -27.12
C ASP A 108 0.04 31.92 -26.63
N ILE A 109 0.87 31.22 -27.43
CA ILE A 109 2.31 31.08 -27.22
C ILE A 109 3.03 32.22 -27.94
N LEU A 110 2.72 32.44 -29.23
CA LEU A 110 3.42 33.42 -30.07
C LEU A 110 3.06 34.87 -29.76
N TYR A 111 1.78 35.15 -29.46
CA TYR A 111 1.23 36.49 -29.25
C TYR A 111 0.32 36.52 -28.01
N PRO A 112 0.89 36.26 -26.81
CA PRO A 112 0.12 36.12 -25.58
C PRO A 112 -0.63 37.40 -25.22
N LYS A 113 -1.91 37.26 -24.85
CA LYS A 113 -2.75 38.35 -24.33
C LYS A 113 -2.90 38.21 -22.82
N ALA A 114 -2.78 39.31 -22.07
CA ALA A 114 -2.76 39.27 -20.59
C ALA A 114 -3.96 38.53 -19.98
N ASN A 115 -5.20 38.85 -20.41
CA ASN A 115 -6.41 38.23 -19.87
C ASN A 115 -6.47 36.71 -20.13
N ARG A 116 -6.09 36.26 -21.33
CA ARG A 116 -6.07 34.83 -21.70
C ARG A 116 -4.98 34.09 -20.93
N THR A 117 -3.78 34.66 -20.87
CA THR A 117 -2.63 34.12 -20.14
C THR A 117 -2.94 33.98 -18.65
N SER A 118 -3.55 35.00 -18.04
CA SER A 118 -3.96 34.96 -16.62
C SER A 118 -4.92 33.80 -16.35
N ARG A 119 -5.87 33.55 -17.26
CA ARG A 119 -6.78 32.39 -17.19
C ARG A 119 -6.02 31.07 -17.26
N PHE A 120 -5.12 30.92 -18.24
CA PHE A 120 -4.41 29.66 -18.47
C PHE A 120 -3.47 29.33 -17.30
N LEU A 121 -2.71 30.31 -16.84
CA LEU A 121 -1.86 30.16 -15.67
C LEU A 121 -2.68 29.82 -14.43
N SER A 122 -3.89 30.40 -14.27
CA SER A 122 -4.77 30.03 -13.17
C SER A 122 -5.21 28.56 -13.23
N GLY A 123 -5.54 28.06 -14.42
CA GLY A 123 -5.88 26.65 -14.62
C GLY A 123 -4.70 25.71 -14.31
N ILE A 124 -3.50 26.06 -14.77
CA ILE A 124 -2.27 25.30 -14.49
C ILE A 124 -1.96 25.29 -13.00
N ILE A 125 -2.00 26.45 -12.34
CA ILE A 125 -1.76 26.58 -10.90
C ILE A 125 -2.76 25.72 -10.11
N ASN A 126 -4.05 25.78 -10.47
CA ASN A 126 -5.07 24.96 -9.82
C ASN A 126 -4.80 23.46 -10.00
N PHE A 127 -4.40 23.03 -11.20
CA PHE A 127 -4.04 21.63 -11.44
C PHE A 127 -2.81 21.20 -10.62
N ILE A 128 -1.80 22.05 -10.49
CA ILE A 128 -0.61 21.76 -9.69
C ILE A 128 -0.98 21.56 -8.21
N HIS A 129 -1.80 22.45 -7.64
CA HIS A 129 -2.26 22.29 -6.25
C HIS A 129 -3.08 21.00 -6.06
N PHE A 130 -3.95 20.68 -7.02
CA PHE A 130 -4.71 19.43 -7.00
C PHE A 130 -3.76 18.22 -7.02
N ARG A 131 -2.77 18.22 -7.92
CA ARG A 131 -1.78 17.15 -8.02
C ARG A 131 -0.96 17.00 -6.76
N GLU A 132 -0.46 18.09 -6.17
CA GLU A 132 0.29 18.06 -4.92
C GLU A 132 -0.55 17.46 -3.78
N THR A 133 -1.80 17.89 -3.65
CA THR A 133 -2.73 17.35 -2.63
C THR A 133 -2.99 15.86 -2.84
N CYS A 134 -3.10 15.41 -4.09
CA CYS A 134 -3.25 13.99 -4.41
C CYS A 134 -1.97 13.20 -4.13
N LEU A 135 -0.79 13.76 -4.43
CA LEU A 135 0.50 13.13 -4.18
C LEU A 135 0.77 12.97 -2.69
N GLU A 136 0.50 13.99 -1.86
CA GLU A 136 0.65 13.92 -0.41
C GLU A 136 -0.18 12.77 0.19
N LYS A 137 -1.46 12.68 -0.19
CA LYS A 137 -2.34 11.57 0.23
C LYS A 137 -1.83 10.22 -0.26
N TYR A 138 -1.34 10.16 -1.50
CA TYR A 138 -0.81 8.93 -2.07
C TYR A 138 0.48 8.48 -1.36
N GLU A 139 1.37 9.40 -1.00
CA GLU A 139 2.58 9.14 -0.22
C GLU A 139 2.25 8.63 1.19
N GLU A 140 1.24 9.19 1.84
CA GLU A 140 0.72 8.69 3.12
C GLU A 140 0.26 7.22 2.99
N PHE A 141 -0.53 6.90 1.97
CA PHE A 141 -0.96 5.52 1.71
C PHE A 141 0.20 4.58 1.40
N LEU A 142 1.21 5.03 0.64
CA LEU A 142 2.40 4.24 0.35
C LEU A 142 3.18 3.92 1.64
N LEU A 143 3.36 4.90 2.53
CA LEU A 143 4.06 4.72 3.79
C LEU A 143 3.30 3.77 4.72
N GLN A 144 1.97 3.93 4.84
CA GLN A 144 1.12 3.04 5.63
C GLN A 144 1.15 1.60 5.11
N ASN A 145 1.11 1.42 3.78
CA ASN A 145 1.18 0.11 3.16
C ASN A 145 2.54 -0.56 3.43
N LYS A 146 3.65 0.19 3.29
CA LYS A 146 4.99 -0.32 3.60
C LYS A 146 5.10 -0.79 5.05
N SER A 147 4.65 0.03 6.00
CA SER A 147 4.63 -0.32 7.43
C SER A 147 3.78 -1.58 7.72
N SER A 148 2.64 -1.72 7.04
CA SER A 148 1.78 -2.89 7.18
C SER A 148 2.43 -4.17 6.65
N VAL A 149 3.12 -4.09 5.51
CA VAL A 149 3.89 -5.22 4.94
C VAL A 149 5.03 -5.63 5.87
N ASP A 150 5.78 -4.67 6.42
CA ASP A 150 6.86 -4.95 7.36
C ASP A 150 6.32 -5.65 8.63
N LYS A 151 5.16 -5.21 9.15
CA LYS A 151 4.50 -5.84 10.31
C LYS A 151 4.03 -7.26 10.02
N ILE A 152 3.47 -7.52 8.83
CA ILE A 152 3.07 -8.87 8.41
C ILE A 152 4.30 -9.80 8.38
N GLN A 153 5.42 -9.33 7.83
CA GLN A 153 6.65 -10.12 7.77
C GLN A 153 7.19 -10.45 9.17
N GLN A 154 7.19 -9.47 10.09
CA GLN A 154 7.62 -9.68 11.48
C GLN A 154 6.73 -10.70 12.20
N LEU A 155 5.40 -10.59 12.07
CA LEU A 155 4.46 -11.53 12.69
C LEU A 155 4.58 -12.93 12.11
N SER A 156 4.79 -13.06 10.81
CA SER A 156 5.02 -14.36 10.15
C SER A 156 6.26 -15.07 10.70
N ASN A 157 7.35 -14.32 10.88
CA ASN A 157 8.59 -14.88 11.44
C ASN A 157 8.39 -15.32 12.91
N ALA A 158 7.77 -14.47 13.73
CA ALA A 158 7.48 -14.79 15.13
C ALA A 158 6.54 -16.01 15.28
N HIS A 159 5.55 -16.13 14.40
CA HIS A 159 4.64 -17.28 14.38
C HIS A 159 5.37 -18.58 14.06
N GLN A 160 6.27 -18.57 13.08
CA GLN A 160 7.08 -19.74 12.72
C GLN A 160 8.01 -20.16 13.88
N GLU A 161 8.65 -19.21 14.56
CA GLU A 161 9.48 -19.49 15.73
C GLU A 161 8.67 -20.10 16.89
N ALA A 162 7.45 -19.59 17.13
CA ALA A 162 6.57 -20.12 18.16
C ALA A 162 6.13 -21.56 17.86
N LEU A 163 5.82 -21.88 16.59
CA LEU A 163 5.50 -23.24 16.17
C LEU A 163 6.67 -24.20 16.39
N MET A 164 7.90 -23.80 16.03
CA MET A 164 9.09 -24.62 16.27
C MET A 164 9.34 -24.87 17.77
N LYS A 165 9.07 -23.88 18.63
CA LYS A 165 9.17 -24.05 20.09
C LYS A 165 8.11 -25.01 20.63
N LEU A 166 6.88 -24.92 20.12
CA LEU A 166 5.77 -25.77 20.53
C LEU A 166 5.98 -27.22 20.10
N GLU A 167 6.51 -27.46 18.89
CA GLU A 167 6.89 -28.80 18.42
C GLU A 167 7.95 -29.44 19.33
N LYS A 168 9.00 -28.68 19.70
CA LYS A 168 10.04 -29.16 20.63
C LYS A 168 9.52 -29.49 22.03
N LEU A 169 8.54 -28.74 22.54
CA LEU A 169 7.95 -28.99 23.86
C LEU A 169 6.99 -30.19 23.85
N ASN A 170 6.29 -30.43 22.73
CA ASN A 170 5.38 -31.57 22.60
C ASN A 170 6.11 -32.89 22.31
N SER A 171 7.32 -32.84 21.77
CA SER A 171 8.19 -34.01 21.66
C SER A 171 8.88 -34.28 23.01
N VAL A 172 8.14 -34.83 23.97
CA VAL A 172 8.76 -35.38 25.19
C VAL A 172 9.49 -36.67 24.80
N PRO A 173 10.81 -36.77 25.00
CA PRO A 173 11.55 -38.00 24.73
C PRO A 173 10.95 -39.17 25.52
N VAL A 174 10.87 -40.34 24.89
CA VAL A 174 10.33 -41.56 25.53
C VAL A 174 11.07 -41.88 26.84
N GLU A 175 12.36 -41.57 26.91
CA GLU A 175 13.22 -41.69 28.09
C GLU A 175 12.70 -40.84 29.26
N GLU A 176 12.42 -39.53 29.05
CA GLU A 176 11.87 -38.66 30.09
C GLU A 176 10.48 -39.13 30.55
N GLN A 177 9.68 -39.69 29.64
CA GLN A 177 8.34 -40.17 29.95
C GLN A 177 8.36 -41.44 30.81
N GLU A 178 9.34 -42.33 30.59
CA GLU A 178 9.59 -43.49 31.44
C GLU A 178 10.13 -43.06 32.82
N GLU A 179 11.07 -42.11 32.87
CA GLU A 179 11.57 -41.55 34.14
C GLU A 179 10.47 -40.91 34.98
N PHE A 180 9.59 -40.10 34.37
CA PHE A 180 8.45 -39.49 35.05
C PHE A 180 7.48 -40.54 35.60
N LYS A 181 7.26 -41.63 34.85
CA LYS A 181 6.39 -42.71 35.27
C LYS A 181 7.00 -43.47 36.46
N GLN A 182 8.28 -43.81 36.38
CA GLN A 182 8.98 -44.47 37.47
C GLN A 182 9.00 -43.63 38.74
N LEU A 183 9.33 -42.33 38.63
CA LEU A 183 9.31 -41.41 39.77
C LEU A 183 7.92 -41.28 40.40
N LYS A 184 6.86 -41.28 39.58
CA LYS A 184 5.49 -41.25 40.06
C LYS A 184 5.13 -42.52 40.84
N ASP A 185 5.55 -43.68 40.34
CA ASP A 185 5.30 -44.97 40.99
C ASP A 185 6.07 -45.06 42.32
N ASP A 186 7.33 -44.60 42.36
CA ASP A 186 8.16 -44.54 43.57
C ASP A 186 7.54 -43.62 44.65
N ILE A 187 7.01 -42.45 44.26
CA ILE A 187 6.32 -41.53 45.18
C ILE A 187 5.08 -42.19 45.78
N GLN A 188 4.30 -42.92 44.97
CA GLN A 188 3.11 -43.63 45.43
C GLN A 188 3.46 -44.75 46.42
N GLU A 189 4.52 -45.51 46.15
CA GLU A 189 4.99 -46.57 47.04
C GLU A 189 5.50 -46.01 48.38
N LEU A 190 6.33 -44.96 48.33
CA LEU A 190 6.81 -44.27 49.53
C LEU A 190 5.67 -43.69 50.37
N GLN A 191 4.65 -43.11 49.72
CA GLN A 191 3.48 -42.58 50.41
C GLN A 191 2.66 -43.69 51.08
N HIS A 192 2.55 -44.86 50.43
CA HIS A 192 1.89 -46.03 51.00
C HIS A 192 2.65 -46.57 52.22
N LEU A 193 3.97 -46.77 52.11
CA LEU A 193 4.85 -47.22 53.19
C LEU A 193 4.80 -46.29 54.40
N LEU A 194 4.90 -44.97 54.16
CA LEU A 194 4.86 -43.97 55.22
C LEU A 194 3.54 -44.01 56.00
N ASN A 195 2.42 -44.10 55.29
CA ASN A 195 1.10 -44.20 55.92
C ASN A 195 0.93 -45.47 56.74
N GLN A 196 1.49 -46.58 56.27
CA GLN A 196 1.45 -47.86 56.99
C GLN A 196 2.28 -47.82 58.28
N ASP A 197 3.51 -47.29 58.22
CA ASP A 197 4.38 -47.13 59.40
C ASP A 197 3.76 -46.19 60.44
N PHE A 198 3.19 -45.06 60.00
CA PHE A 198 2.48 -44.13 60.89
C PHE A 198 1.33 -44.82 61.63
N ARG A 199 0.49 -45.59 60.91
CA ARG A 199 -0.62 -46.32 61.53
C ARG A 199 -0.14 -47.32 62.57
N GLN A 200 0.90 -48.11 62.25
CA GLN A 200 1.47 -49.08 63.19
C GLN A 200 2.02 -48.40 64.45
N LYS A 201 2.79 -47.31 64.30
CA LYS A 201 3.31 -46.54 65.44
C LYS A 201 2.19 -45.98 66.31
N THR A 202 1.14 -45.42 65.69
CA THR A 202 -0.02 -44.88 66.43
C THR A 202 -0.72 -45.97 67.25
N THR A 203 -0.94 -47.16 66.66
CA THR A 203 -1.56 -48.29 67.38
C THR A 203 -0.70 -48.73 68.58
N LEU A 204 0.61 -48.92 68.39
CA LEU A 204 1.52 -49.32 69.46
C LEU A 204 1.61 -48.29 70.59
N LEU A 205 1.65 -47.00 70.25
CA LEU A 205 1.60 -45.91 71.23
C LEU A 205 0.31 -45.92 72.04
N GLN A 206 -0.83 -46.17 71.39
CA GLN A 206 -2.13 -46.22 72.03
C GLN A 206 -2.27 -47.42 72.99
N GLU A 207 -1.77 -48.59 72.60
CA GLU A 207 -1.71 -49.77 73.48
C GLU A 207 -0.80 -49.55 74.69
N ARG A 208 0.36 -48.91 74.49
CA ARG A 208 1.27 -48.57 75.58
C ARG A 208 0.64 -47.57 76.54
N TYR A 209 -0.08 -46.58 76.02
CA TYR A 209 -0.80 -45.59 76.81
C TYR A 209 -1.92 -46.23 77.65
N THR A 210 -2.73 -47.11 77.07
CA THR A 210 -3.82 -47.79 77.81
C THR A 210 -3.27 -48.69 78.91
N LYS A 211 -2.17 -49.40 78.66
CA LYS A 211 -1.49 -50.21 79.66
C LYS A 211 -0.96 -49.34 80.82
N MET A 212 -0.24 -48.26 80.50
CA MET A 212 0.28 -47.35 81.52
C MET A 212 -0.84 -46.68 82.35
N LYS A 213 -1.98 -46.36 81.72
CA LYS A 213 -3.15 -45.82 82.41
C LYS A 213 -3.77 -46.84 83.39
N SER A 214 -3.82 -48.11 83.01
CA SER A 214 -4.26 -49.21 83.89
C SER A 214 -3.35 -49.34 85.10
N ASP A 215 -2.03 -49.41 84.88
CA ASP A 215 -1.02 -49.53 85.94
C ASP A 215 -1.09 -48.34 86.91
N PHE A 216 -1.26 -47.12 86.39
CA PHE A 216 -1.43 -45.92 87.20
C PHE A 216 -2.69 -45.97 88.07
N SER A 217 -3.82 -46.44 87.51
CA SER A 217 -5.07 -46.60 88.26
C SER A 217 -4.93 -47.62 89.39
N GLU A 218 -4.26 -48.75 89.13
CA GLU A 218 -4.00 -49.80 90.11
C GLU A 218 -3.11 -49.29 91.26
N LYS A 219 -1.98 -48.65 90.93
CA LYS A 219 -1.11 -48.03 91.95
C LYS A 219 -1.83 -46.97 92.76
N THR A 220 -2.70 -46.17 92.13
CA THR A 220 -3.49 -45.15 92.83
C THR A 220 -4.47 -45.77 93.83
N LYS A 221 -5.14 -46.88 93.48
CA LYS A 221 -5.99 -47.64 94.40
C LYS A 221 -5.19 -48.16 95.60
N HIS A 222 -4.04 -48.78 95.34
CA HIS A 222 -3.19 -49.32 96.40
C HIS A 222 -2.68 -48.25 97.37
N VAL A 223 -2.29 -47.08 96.86
CA VAL A 223 -1.90 -45.93 97.71
C VAL A 223 -3.07 -45.47 98.60
N ASN A 224 -4.29 -45.47 98.09
CA ASN A 224 -5.47 -45.08 98.87
C ASN A 224 -5.82 -46.11 99.96
N GLU A 225 -5.68 -47.41 99.67
CA GLU A 225 -5.82 -48.49 100.67
C GLU A 225 -4.80 -48.34 101.80
N LEU A 226 -3.51 -48.13 101.45
CA LEU A 226 -2.45 -47.90 102.43
C LEU A 226 -2.72 -46.67 103.29
N LYS A 227 -3.22 -45.57 102.71
CA LYS A 227 -3.63 -44.37 103.48
C LYS A 227 -4.72 -44.69 104.49
N LEU A 228 -5.74 -45.47 104.10
CA LEU A 228 -6.81 -45.89 105.02
C LEU A 228 -6.26 -46.77 106.15
N SER A 229 -5.39 -47.73 105.85
CA SER A 229 -4.74 -48.57 106.87
C SER A 229 -3.89 -47.75 107.85
N VAL A 230 -3.16 -46.74 107.36
CA VAL A 230 -2.38 -45.84 108.22
C VAL A 230 -3.29 -45.05 109.16
N VAL A 231 -4.45 -44.57 108.70
CA VAL A 231 -5.42 -43.87 109.55
C VAL A 231 -5.98 -44.80 110.63
N SER A 232 -6.42 -46.02 110.27
CA SER A 232 -6.94 -46.99 111.25
C SER A 232 -5.89 -47.41 112.27
N LEU A 233 -4.63 -47.62 111.84
CA LEU A 233 -3.53 -47.94 112.76
C LEU A 233 -3.22 -46.78 113.70
N LYS A 234 -3.39 -45.53 113.24
CA LYS A 234 -3.18 -44.33 114.06
C LYS A 234 -4.27 -44.17 115.12
N GLU A 235 -5.52 -44.47 114.80
CA GLU A 235 -6.62 -44.52 115.78
C GLU A 235 -6.36 -45.58 116.86
N VAL A 236 -5.89 -46.78 116.47
CA VAL A 236 -5.49 -47.82 117.42
C VAL A 236 -4.32 -47.35 118.28
N GLN A 237 -3.31 -46.70 117.69
CA GLN A 237 -2.16 -46.17 118.43
C GLN A 237 -2.58 -45.14 119.48
N ASP A 238 -3.49 -44.22 119.14
CA ASP A 238 -3.96 -43.19 120.06
C ASP A 238 -4.83 -43.78 121.17
N SER A 239 -5.63 -44.81 120.87
CA SER A 239 -6.36 -45.58 121.89
C SER A 239 -5.41 -46.31 122.86
N LEU A 240 -4.32 -46.91 122.36
CA LEU A 240 -3.34 -47.63 123.18
C LEU A 240 -2.48 -46.69 124.03
N LYS A 241 -2.14 -45.50 123.51
CA LYS A 241 -1.41 -44.46 124.25
C LYS A 241 -2.17 -43.99 125.49
N SER A 242 -3.49 -44.02 125.49
CA SER A 242 -4.31 -43.68 126.66
C SER A 242 -4.22 -44.70 127.81
N LYS A 243 -3.69 -45.91 127.58
CA LYS A 243 -3.76 -47.04 128.54
C LYS A 243 -2.43 -47.48 129.15
N ILE A 244 -1.32 -46.80 128.88
CA ILE A 244 0.00 -47.30 129.30
C ILE A 244 0.76 -46.24 130.12
N VAL A 245 0.81 -46.50 131.44
CA VAL A 245 1.54 -45.80 132.50
C VAL A 245 2.95 -46.38 132.67
N ASP A 246 3.81 -45.52 133.23
CA ASP A 246 5.26 -45.57 133.41
C ASP A 246 5.91 -46.86 133.93
N SER A 247 7.03 -47.23 133.29
CA SER A 247 8.12 -48.04 133.87
C SER A 247 9.39 -47.88 133.02
N PRO A 248 10.62 -47.95 133.58
CA PRO A 248 11.85 -47.39 133.00
C PRO A 248 12.51 -48.26 131.91
N GLU A 249 11.71 -49.02 131.15
CA GLU A 249 12.09 -49.54 129.81
C GLU A 249 12.20 -48.42 128.76
N LYS A 250 11.73 -47.20 129.09
CA LYS A 250 11.81 -46.01 128.24
C LYS A 250 13.21 -45.73 127.70
N LEU A 251 14.30 -46.08 128.39
CA LEU A 251 15.66 -45.79 127.90
C LEU A 251 16.14 -46.76 126.79
N LYS A 252 15.81 -48.06 126.89
CA LYS A 252 16.11 -49.05 125.85
C LYS A 252 15.18 -48.85 124.64
N ASN A 253 13.90 -48.63 124.91
CA ASN A 253 12.91 -48.28 123.89
C ASN A 253 13.26 -46.94 123.20
N TYR A 254 13.84 -45.98 123.91
CA TYR A 254 14.33 -44.73 123.31
C TYR A 254 15.54 -44.96 122.41
N LYS A 255 16.50 -45.82 122.79
CA LYS A 255 17.62 -46.19 121.91
C LYS A 255 17.15 -46.92 120.65
N GLU A 256 16.23 -47.88 120.79
CA GLU A 256 15.63 -48.59 119.65
C GLU A 256 14.85 -47.62 118.76
N LYS A 257 13.99 -46.78 119.35
CA LYS A 257 13.26 -45.72 118.63
C LYS A 257 14.20 -44.73 117.97
N MET A 258 15.32 -44.38 118.59
CA MET A 258 16.31 -43.48 118.00
C MET A 258 17.00 -44.16 116.82
N LYS A 259 17.35 -45.45 116.92
CA LYS A 259 17.90 -46.23 115.81
C LYS A 259 16.90 -46.34 114.65
N ASP A 260 15.64 -46.64 114.95
CA ASP A 260 14.55 -46.65 113.98
C ASP A 260 14.32 -45.27 113.36
N THR A 261 14.40 -44.20 114.15
CA THR A 261 14.22 -42.82 113.68
C THR A 261 15.39 -42.42 112.78
N VAL A 262 16.63 -42.74 113.17
CA VAL A 262 17.82 -42.51 112.34
C VAL A 262 17.74 -43.31 111.05
N GLN A 263 17.30 -44.57 111.10
CA GLN A 263 17.13 -45.40 109.90
C GLN A 263 16.03 -44.84 108.99
N LYS A 264 14.88 -44.46 109.55
CA LYS A 264 13.79 -43.79 108.81
C LYS A 264 14.25 -42.47 108.18
N LEU A 265 15.04 -41.67 108.91
CA LEU A 265 15.61 -40.44 108.40
C LEU A 265 16.63 -40.69 107.28
N ARG A 266 17.44 -41.75 107.37
CA ARG A 266 18.35 -42.15 106.29
C ARG A 266 17.58 -42.59 105.04
N SER A 267 16.61 -43.48 105.18
CA SER A 267 15.77 -43.91 104.06
C SER A 267 14.96 -42.75 103.46
N ALA A 268 14.42 -41.85 104.29
CA ALA A 268 13.75 -40.64 103.80
C ALA A 268 14.73 -39.69 103.09
N ARG A 269 15.97 -39.56 103.57
CA ARG A 269 17.01 -38.77 102.90
C ARG A 269 17.37 -39.35 101.55
N GLU A 270 17.54 -40.67 101.45
CA GLU A 270 17.80 -41.38 100.19
C GLU A 270 16.63 -41.19 99.21
N GLU A 271 15.38 -41.35 99.66
CA GLU A 271 14.20 -41.13 98.82
C GLU A 271 14.10 -39.67 98.32
N VAL A 272 14.43 -38.69 99.16
CA VAL A 272 14.48 -37.27 98.77
C VAL A 272 15.62 -37.03 97.79
N MET A 273 16.78 -37.70 97.96
CA MET A 273 17.93 -37.56 97.05
C MET A 273 17.64 -38.17 95.68
N GLU A 274 17.05 -39.37 95.62
CA GLU A 274 16.59 -39.99 94.37
C GLU A 274 15.57 -39.12 93.65
N LYS A 275 14.58 -38.57 94.37
CA LYS A 275 13.61 -37.62 93.81
C LYS A 275 14.28 -36.35 93.30
N TYR A 276 15.24 -35.82 94.05
CA TYR A 276 16.02 -34.64 93.63
C TYR A 276 16.81 -34.92 92.35
N ASP A 277 17.47 -36.08 92.24
CA ASP A 277 18.23 -36.46 91.04
C ASP A 277 17.30 -36.62 89.83
N ILE A 278 16.13 -37.27 89.98
CA ILE A 278 15.12 -37.37 88.90
C ILE A 278 14.63 -35.99 88.47
N TYR A 279 14.37 -35.08 89.41
CA TYR A 279 13.94 -33.72 89.07
C TYR A 279 15.06 -32.90 88.43
N ARG A 280 16.30 -33.02 88.90
CA ARG A 280 17.47 -32.37 88.30
C ARG A 280 17.63 -32.81 86.86
N ASP A 281 17.64 -34.12 86.60
CA ASP A 281 17.79 -34.67 85.24
C ASP A 281 16.63 -34.25 84.32
N SER A 282 15.41 -34.13 84.87
CA SER A 282 14.25 -33.60 84.15
C SER A 282 14.33 -32.10 83.87
N VAL A 283 14.98 -31.33 84.75
CA VAL A 283 15.20 -29.88 84.53
C VAL A 283 16.35 -29.65 83.55
N ASP A 284 17.40 -30.47 83.61
CA ASP A 284 18.57 -30.37 82.74
C ASP A 284 18.24 -30.66 81.26
N CYS A 285 17.16 -31.38 80.97
CA CYS A 285 16.69 -31.60 79.59
C CYS A 285 15.81 -30.45 79.04
N LEU A 286 15.27 -29.57 79.89
CA LEU A 286 14.39 -28.47 79.48
C LEU A 286 15.01 -27.49 78.47
N PRO A 287 16.30 -27.09 78.58
CA PRO A 287 16.93 -26.21 77.60
C PRO A 287 16.94 -26.80 76.19
N SER A 288 17.15 -28.12 76.06
CA SER A 288 17.10 -28.81 74.77
C SER A 288 15.69 -28.80 74.20
N CYS A 289 14.67 -29.09 75.02
CA CYS A 289 13.27 -28.99 74.61
C CYS A 289 12.89 -27.56 74.20
N GLN A 290 13.39 -26.53 74.91
CA GLN A 290 13.14 -25.13 74.59
C GLN A 290 13.76 -24.73 73.24
N LEU A 291 14.98 -25.17 72.95
CA LEU A 291 15.62 -24.96 71.63
C LEU A 291 14.83 -25.65 70.51
N GLU A 292 14.36 -26.87 70.74
CA GLU A 292 13.56 -27.60 69.75
C GLU A 292 12.22 -26.90 69.47
N VAL A 293 11.53 -26.41 70.51
CA VAL A 293 10.30 -25.61 70.36
C VAL A 293 10.55 -24.33 69.58
N GLN A 294 11.66 -23.62 69.82
CA GLN A 294 12.02 -22.42 69.05
C GLN A 294 12.31 -22.75 67.57
N LEU A 295 12.97 -23.87 67.28
CA LEU A 295 13.18 -24.33 65.91
C LEU A 295 11.85 -24.66 65.21
N TYR A 296 10.93 -25.36 65.88
CA TYR A 296 9.60 -25.62 65.32
C TYR A 296 8.78 -24.34 65.14
N GLN A 297 8.89 -23.37 66.05
CA GLN A 297 8.23 -22.08 65.92
C GLN A 297 8.74 -21.31 64.70
N LYS A 298 10.07 -21.27 64.48
CA LYS A 298 10.66 -20.65 63.28
C LYS A 298 10.21 -21.36 62.00
N LYS A 299 10.24 -22.69 61.98
CA LYS A 299 9.78 -23.49 60.83
C LYS A 299 8.29 -23.26 60.53
N SER A 300 7.46 -23.12 61.56
CA SER A 300 6.04 -22.80 61.41
C SER A 300 5.84 -21.40 60.80
N GLN A 301 6.63 -20.41 61.24
CA GLN A 301 6.61 -19.07 60.65
C GLN A 301 7.04 -19.07 59.18
N ASP A 302 8.14 -19.74 58.85
CA ASP A 302 8.63 -19.84 57.47
C ASP A 302 7.58 -20.51 56.56
N LEU A 303 6.87 -21.52 57.07
CA LEU A 303 5.76 -22.16 56.34
C LEU A 303 4.56 -21.23 56.16
N ALA A 304 4.23 -20.40 57.15
CA ALA A 304 3.17 -19.41 57.04
C ALA A 304 3.48 -18.34 55.98
N ASP A 305 4.70 -17.80 56.00
CA ASP A 305 5.15 -16.80 55.03
C ASP A 305 5.19 -17.37 53.60
N ASN A 306 5.64 -18.62 53.45
CA ASN A 306 5.63 -19.32 52.16
C ASN A 306 4.20 -19.58 51.66
N ARG A 307 3.26 -19.88 52.56
CA ARG A 307 1.84 -20.04 52.19
C ARG A 307 1.24 -18.75 51.66
N GLU A 308 1.58 -17.61 52.25
CA GLU A 308 1.12 -16.30 51.79
C GLU A 308 1.69 -15.96 50.41
N LYS A 309 2.99 -16.18 50.20
CA LYS A 309 3.64 -16.02 48.88
C LYS A 309 3.01 -16.90 47.81
N LEU A 310 2.79 -18.19 48.11
CA LEU A 310 2.11 -19.12 47.20
C LEU A 310 0.68 -18.68 46.90
N SER A 311 -0.04 -18.14 47.89
CA SER A 311 -1.39 -17.60 47.66
C SER A 311 -1.37 -16.38 46.74
N SER A 312 -0.34 -15.53 46.83
CA SER A 312 -0.18 -14.39 45.92
C SER A 312 0.11 -14.84 44.49
N ILE A 313 1.05 -15.79 44.33
CA ILE A 313 1.42 -16.35 43.02
C ILE A 313 0.23 -17.07 42.39
N LEU A 314 -0.57 -17.81 43.17
CA LEU A 314 -1.77 -18.48 42.67
C LEU A 314 -2.81 -17.47 42.16
N LYS A 315 -3.03 -16.35 42.86
CA LYS A 315 -3.94 -15.29 42.39
C LYS A 315 -3.46 -14.65 41.10
N GLU A 316 -2.16 -14.40 40.98
CA GLU A 316 -1.56 -13.86 39.75
C GLU A 316 -1.70 -14.85 38.59
N SER A 317 -1.43 -16.14 38.82
CA SER A 317 -1.59 -17.21 37.83
C SER A 317 -3.04 -17.30 37.32
N LEU A 318 -4.03 -17.24 38.22
CA LEU A 318 -5.45 -17.26 37.83
C LEU A 318 -5.86 -16.01 37.04
N ASN A 319 -5.29 -14.85 37.37
CA ASN A 319 -5.55 -13.62 36.62
C ASN A 319 -4.94 -13.68 35.21
N LEU A 320 -3.72 -14.20 35.08
CA LEU A 320 -3.07 -14.42 33.79
C LEU A 320 -3.81 -15.45 32.94
N GLU A 321 -4.29 -16.53 33.54
CA GLU A 321 -5.09 -17.56 32.86
C GLU A 321 -6.41 -16.97 32.32
N GLY A 322 -7.12 -16.16 33.11
CA GLY A 322 -8.31 -15.44 32.65
C GLY A 322 -8.03 -14.46 31.51
N GLN A 323 -6.87 -13.80 31.53
CA GLN A 323 -6.45 -12.90 30.44
C GLN A 323 -6.14 -13.69 29.17
N ILE A 324 -5.43 -14.81 29.27
CA ILE A 324 -5.15 -15.71 28.14
C ILE A 324 -6.45 -16.21 27.51
N ASP A 325 -7.43 -16.61 28.34
CA ASP A 325 -8.73 -17.05 27.85
C ASP A 325 -9.48 -15.94 27.11
N SER A 326 -9.49 -14.72 27.66
CA SER A 326 -10.08 -13.54 27.02
C SER A 326 -9.43 -13.27 25.67
N ASP A 327 -8.09 -13.18 25.63
CA ASP A 327 -7.32 -12.89 24.42
C ASP A 327 -7.49 -14.00 23.37
N SER A 328 -7.58 -15.26 23.79
CA SER A 328 -7.85 -16.39 22.89
C SER A 328 -9.24 -16.30 22.22
N SER A 329 -10.23 -15.79 22.95
CA SER A 329 -11.59 -15.60 22.46
C SER A 329 -11.65 -14.45 21.44
N GLU A 330 -10.89 -13.38 21.67
CA GLU A 330 -10.77 -12.25 20.76
C GLU A 330 -10.00 -12.64 19.48
N LEU A 331 -8.91 -13.38 19.62
CA LEU A 331 -8.15 -13.91 18.49
C LEU A 331 -9.02 -14.78 17.56
N LYS A 332 -9.89 -15.62 18.14
CA LYS A 332 -10.86 -16.42 17.36
C LYS A 332 -11.83 -15.53 16.59
N LYS A 333 -12.38 -14.47 17.20
CA LYS A 333 -13.28 -13.51 16.54
C LYS A 333 -12.56 -12.81 15.38
N LEU A 334 -11.37 -12.25 15.63
CA LEU A 334 -10.57 -11.58 14.61
C LEU A 334 -10.21 -12.53 13.46
N LYS A 335 -9.92 -13.81 13.75
CA LYS A 335 -9.65 -14.81 12.70
C LYS A 335 -10.86 -15.07 11.81
N THR A 336 -12.06 -15.09 12.37
CA THR A 336 -13.29 -15.24 11.58
C THR A 336 -13.54 -14.01 10.69
N GLU A 337 -13.26 -12.81 11.19
CA GLU A 337 -13.38 -11.58 10.42
C GLU A 337 -12.35 -11.52 9.29
N GLU A 338 -11.09 -11.86 9.55
CA GLU A 338 -10.02 -11.98 8.55
C GLU A 338 -10.44 -12.92 7.41
N ASN A 339 -10.94 -14.11 7.74
CA ASN A 339 -11.42 -15.07 6.75
C ASN A 339 -12.59 -14.51 5.92
N SER A 340 -13.48 -13.73 6.53
CA SER A 340 -14.58 -13.08 5.81
C SER A 340 -14.07 -12.00 4.83
N LEU A 341 -13.06 -11.23 5.23
CA LEU A 341 -12.42 -10.20 4.39
C LEU A 341 -11.61 -10.82 3.26
N ILE A 342 -10.90 -11.92 3.50
CA ILE A 342 -10.19 -12.68 2.46
C ILE A 342 -11.18 -13.16 1.39
N ARG A 343 -12.33 -13.74 1.79
CA ARG A 343 -13.37 -14.16 0.84
C ARG A 343 -13.92 -12.99 0.02
N LEU A 344 -14.19 -11.85 0.66
CA LEU A 344 -14.66 -10.64 -0.03
C LEU A 344 -13.60 -10.11 -1.03
N MET A 345 -12.33 -10.13 -0.64
CA MET A 345 -11.22 -9.67 -1.48
C MET A 345 -11.08 -10.54 -2.74
N THR A 346 -11.18 -11.87 -2.61
CA THR A 346 -11.17 -12.81 -3.74
C THR A 346 -12.31 -12.53 -4.71
N LEU A 347 -13.55 -12.38 -4.21
CA LEU A 347 -14.70 -12.03 -5.05
C LEU A 347 -14.52 -10.71 -5.80
N LYS A 348 -13.92 -9.69 -5.16
CA LYS A 348 -13.62 -8.40 -5.82
C LYS A 348 -12.53 -8.55 -6.88
N LYS A 349 -11.47 -9.32 -6.63
CA LYS A 349 -10.41 -9.62 -7.60
C LYS A 349 -10.96 -10.35 -8.84
N GLU A 350 -11.79 -11.36 -8.66
CA GLU A 350 -12.43 -12.10 -9.76
C GLU A 350 -13.33 -11.20 -10.62
N ARG A 351 -14.10 -10.31 -9.97
CA ARG A 351 -14.93 -9.33 -10.67
C ARG A 351 -14.10 -8.33 -11.46
N LEU A 352 -12.98 -7.87 -10.89
CA LEU A 352 -12.05 -6.95 -11.57
C LEU A 352 -11.38 -7.63 -12.77
N ALA A 353 -10.91 -8.87 -12.63
CA ALA A 353 -10.36 -9.66 -13.73
C ALA A 353 -11.37 -9.85 -14.87
N THR A 354 -12.64 -10.14 -14.53
CA THR A 354 -13.73 -10.28 -15.51
C THR A 354 -14.00 -8.96 -16.25
N MET A 355 -13.97 -7.82 -15.55
CA MET A 355 -14.13 -6.51 -16.18
C MET A 355 -12.94 -6.16 -17.08
N GLN A 356 -11.71 -6.40 -16.63
CA GLN A 356 -10.50 -6.18 -17.42
C GLN A 356 -10.52 -7.02 -18.71
N PHE A 357 -10.92 -8.29 -18.63
CA PHE A 357 -11.09 -9.14 -19.80
C PHE A 357 -12.10 -8.55 -20.80
N LYS A 358 -13.25 -8.05 -20.32
CA LYS A 358 -14.26 -7.38 -21.18
C LYS A 358 -13.73 -6.10 -21.83
N ILE A 359 -12.97 -5.28 -21.09
CA ILE A 359 -12.34 -4.06 -21.61
C ILE A 359 -11.33 -4.41 -22.70
N ASN A 360 -10.45 -5.37 -22.44
CA ASN A 360 -9.43 -5.80 -23.41
C ASN A 360 -10.07 -6.35 -24.68
N LYS A 361 -11.13 -7.16 -24.56
CA LYS A 361 -11.89 -7.65 -25.72
C LYS A 361 -12.47 -6.50 -26.55
N LYS A 362 -13.09 -5.51 -25.89
CA LYS A 362 -13.62 -4.32 -26.57
C LYS A 362 -12.54 -3.48 -27.25
N GLN A 363 -11.38 -3.33 -26.62
CA GLN A 363 -10.25 -2.64 -27.23
C GLN A 363 -9.74 -3.35 -28.48
N GLU A 364 -9.68 -4.69 -28.46
CA GLU A 364 -9.29 -5.46 -29.65
C GLU A 364 -10.33 -5.37 -30.76
N ASP A 365 -11.63 -5.45 -30.44
CA ASP A 365 -12.73 -5.25 -31.40
C ASP A 365 -12.61 -3.86 -32.09
N VAL A 366 -12.33 -2.80 -31.31
CA VAL A 366 -12.14 -1.43 -31.84
C VAL A 366 -10.88 -1.32 -32.70
N LYS A 367 -9.77 -1.96 -32.30
CA LYS A 367 -8.54 -1.99 -33.12
C LYS A 367 -8.76 -2.72 -34.43
N GLN A 368 -9.48 -3.83 -34.41
CA GLN A 368 -9.86 -4.56 -35.61
C GLN A 368 -10.74 -3.71 -36.53
N TYR A 369 -11.78 -3.07 -35.98
CA TYR A 369 -12.64 -2.16 -36.74
C TYR A 369 -11.86 -1.00 -37.37
N LYS A 370 -10.95 -0.38 -36.61
CA LYS A 370 -10.07 0.69 -37.12
C LYS A 370 -9.20 0.21 -38.27
N ARG A 371 -8.62 -1.00 -38.19
CA ARG A 371 -7.82 -1.58 -39.29
C ARG A 371 -8.66 -1.73 -40.55
N THR A 372 -9.86 -2.31 -40.43
CA THR A 372 -10.79 -2.47 -41.56
C THR A 372 -11.19 -1.13 -42.18
N MET A 373 -11.48 -0.12 -41.35
CA MET A 373 -11.80 1.22 -41.86
C MET A 373 -10.65 1.88 -42.61
N ILE A 374 -9.41 1.73 -42.14
CA ILE A 374 -8.23 2.24 -42.85
C ILE A 374 -8.06 1.54 -44.20
N GLU A 375 -8.22 0.21 -44.24
CA GLU A 375 -8.16 -0.57 -45.49
C GLU A 375 -9.22 -0.11 -46.49
N ASP A 376 -10.45 0.16 -46.03
CA ASP A 376 -11.53 0.65 -46.90
C ASP A 376 -11.29 2.08 -47.38
N CYS A 377 -10.77 2.97 -46.52
CA CYS A 377 -10.34 4.31 -46.93
C CYS A 377 -9.24 4.26 -47.99
N ASN A 378 -8.25 3.37 -47.84
CA ASN A 378 -7.20 3.20 -48.84
C ASN A 378 -7.77 2.72 -50.18
N LYS A 379 -8.70 1.76 -50.19
CA LYS A 379 -9.38 1.32 -51.43
C LYS A 379 -10.16 2.45 -52.10
N VAL A 380 -10.81 3.32 -51.32
CA VAL A 380 -11.52 4.49 -51.86
C VAL A 380 -10.54 5.51 -52.43
N GLN A 381 -9.41 5.73 -51.76
CA GLN A 381 -8.37 6.64 -52.22
C GLN A 381 -7.73 6.16 -53.54
N GLU A 382 -7.39 4.87 -53.64
CA GLU A 382 -6.90 4.26 -54.89
C GLU A 382 -7.89 4.44 -56.04
N LYS A 383 -9.19 4.21 -55.80
CA LYS A 383 -10.23 4.46 -56.82
C LYS A 383 -10.32 5.94 -57.21
N ARG A 384 -10.22 6.85 -56.23
CA ARG A 384 -10.25 8.29 -56.47
C ARG A 384 -9.09 8.72 -57.36
N ASP A 385 -7.90 8.25 -57.07
CA ASP A 385 -6.70 8.62 -57.80
C ASP A 385 -6.73 8.05 -59.22
N ALA A 386 -7.20 6.81 -59.40
CA ALA A 386 -7.46 6.24 -60.73
C ALA A 386 -8.47 7.06 -61.56
N VAL A 387 -9.55 7.56 -60.93
CA VAL A 387 -10.52 8.44 -61.61
C VAL A 387 -9.90 9.80 -61.94
N CYS A 388 -9.08 10.37 -61.05
CA CYS A 388 -8.39 11.63 -61.29
C CYS A 388 -7.42 11.54 -62.47
N GLU A 389 -6.67 10.45 -62.58
CA GLU A 389 -5.82 10.15 -63.74
C GLU A 389 -6.63 10.04 -65.03
N GLN A 390 -7.80 9.38 -65.00
CA GLN A 390 -8.68 9.32 -66.16
C GLN A 390 -9.22 10.70 -66.57
N VAL A 391 -9.64 11.52 -65.61
CA VAL A 391 -10.14 12.89 -65.87
C VAL A 391 -9.04 13.78 -66.44
N THR A 392 -7.82 13.69 -65.91
CA THR A 392 -6.68 14.46 -66.42
C THR A 392 -6.31 14.04 -67.84
N ALA A 393 -6.33 12.75 -68.15
CA ALA A 393 -6.13 12.24 -69.51
C ALA A 393 -7.21 12.77 -70.48
N ILE A 394 -8.49 12.69 -70.11
CA ILE A 394 -9.60 13.23 -70.91
C ILE A 394 -9.44 14.74 -71.14
N ASN A 395 -9.07 15.50 -70.10
CA ASN A 395 -8.85 16.94 -70.24
C ASN A 395 -7.70 17.28 -71.20
N GLN A 396 -6.61 16.50 -71.18
CA GLN A 396 -5.51 16.66 -72.13
C GLN A 396 -5.98 16.38 -73.57
N ASP A 397 -6.79 15.35 -73.78
CA ASP A 397 -7.34 15.04 -75.09
C ASP A 397 -8.32 16.10 -75.59
N ILE A 398 -9.18 16.64 -74.71
CA ILE A 398 -10.03 17.80 -75.04
C ILE A 398 -9.18 18.99 -75.48
N HIS A 399 -8.06 19.28 -74.80
CA HIS A 399 -7.16 20.35 -75.17
C HIS A 399 -6.53 20.12 -76.56
N LYS A 400 -6.08 18.90 -76.86
CA LYS A 400 -5.55 18.53 -78.19
C LYS A 400 -6.61 18.65 -79.29
N ILE A 401 -7.84 18.22 -79.03
CA ILE A 401 -8.95 18.33 -79.99
C ILE A 401 -9.27 19.81 -80.23
N LYS A 402 -9.38 20.63 -79.18
CA LYS A 402 -9.64 22.07 -79.30
C LYS A 402 -8.55 22.79 -80.10
N SER A 403 -7.27 22.51 -79.85
CA SER A 403 -6.17 23.10 -80.61
C SER A 403 -6.19 22.66 -82.07
N GLY A 404 -6.47 21.38 -82.34
CA GLY A 404 -6.65 20.84 -83.69
C GLY A 404 -7.79 21.52 -84.46
N ILE A 405 -8.96 21.70 -83.84
CA ILE A 405 -10.09 22.42 -84.43
C ILE A 405 -9.69 23.87 -84.75
N GLN A 406 -8.95 24.53 -83.85
CA GLN A 406 -8.52 25.90 -84.08
C GLN A 406 -7.55 26.02 -85.28
N GLN A 407 -6.58 25.11 -85.38
CA GLN A 407 -5.67 25.05 -86.52
C GLN A 407 -6.41 24.82 -87.85
N LEU A 408 -7.42 23.94 -87.85
CA LEU A 408 -8.27 23.70 -89.02
C LEU A 408 -9.06 24.94 -89.42
N ARG A 409 -9.65 25.67 -88.46
CA ARG A 409 -10.35 26.95 -88.73
C ARG A 409 -9.42 28.01 -89.32
N ASP A 410 -8.19 28.12 -88.80
CA ASP A 410 -7.22 29.08 -89.31
C ASP A 410 -6.73 28.69 -90.71
N ALA A 411 -6.60 27.38 -90.99
CA ALA A 411 -6.30 26.86 -92.33
C ALA A 411 -7.43 27.15 -93.32
N GLU A 412 -8.69 26.86 -92.96
CA GLU A 412 -9.88 27.17 -93.76
C GLU A 412 -9.94 28.66 -94.11
N LYS A 413 -9.70 29.54 -93.12
CA LYS A 413 -9.71 30.99 -93.32
C LYS A 413 -8.62 31.45 -94.29
N ARG A 414 -7.41 30.89 -94.18
CA ARG A 414 -6.31 31.16 -95.13
C ARG A 414 -6.65 30.69 -96.55
N GLU A 415 -7.22 29.50 -96.69
CA GLU A 415 -7.58 28.94 -97.99
C GLU A 415 -8.70 29.73 -98.66
N LYS A 416 -9.68 30.21 -97.86
CA LYS A 416 -10.74 31.11 -98.32
C LYS A 416 -10.19 32.44 -98.82
N LEU A 417 -9.23 33.04 -98.09
CA LEU A 417 -8.57 34.28 -98.50
C LEU A 417 -7.79 34.09 -99.82
N LYS A 418 -6.98 33.03 -99.93
CA LYS A 418 -6.29 32.68 -101.18
C LYS A 418 -7.25 32.48 -102.35
N SER A 419 -8.36 31.76 -102.13
CA SER A 419 -9.36 31.55 -103.17
C SER A 419 -10.02 32.86 -103.62
N GLN A 420 -10.28 33.77 -102.69
CA GLN A 420 -10.81 35.11 -103.00
C GLN A 420 -9.80 35.95 -103.78
N GLU A 421 -8.53 35.91 -103.41
CA GLU A 421 -7.43 36.60 -104.11
C GLU A 421 -7.31 36.11 -105.55
N ILE A 422 -7.30 34.78 -105.77
CA ILE A 422 -7.29 34.17 -107.10
C ILE A 422 -8.50 34.62 -107.93
N LEU A 423 -9.70 34.69 -107.34
CA LEU A 423 -10.91 35.15 -108.04
C LEU A 423 -10.82 36.62 -108.46
N VAL A 424 -10.26 37.49 -107.60
CA VAL A 424 -10.04 38.91 -107.91
C VAL A 424 -9.02 39.06 -109.03
N ASP A 425 -7.91 38.32 -108.95
CA ASP A 425 -6.88 38.32 -109.99
C ASP A 425 -7.45 37.84 -111.34
N LEU A 426 -8.22 36.74 -111.34
CA LEU A 426 -8.86 36.22 -112.54
C LEU A 426 -9.84 37.22 -113.15
N LYS A 427 -10.64 37.89 -112.30
CA LYS A 427 -11.57 38.94 -112.74
C LYS A 427 -10.81 40.12 -113.36
N SER A 428 -9.72 40.57 -112.73
CA SER A 428 -8.88 41.66 -113.26
C SER A 428 -8.23 41.29 -114.61
N ALA A 429 -7.81 40.03 -114.76
CA ALA A 429 -7.23 39.52 -116.01
C ALA A 429 -8.29 39.45 -117.12
N LEU A 430 -9.51 39.03 -116.78
CA LEU A 430 -10.67 39.04 -117.69
C LEU A 430 -11.03 40.46 -118.13
N GLU A 431 -11.10 41.42 -117.20
CA GLU A 431 -11.36 42.83 -117.51
C GLU A 431 -10.30 43.40 -118.46
N LYS A 432 -9.00 43.17 -118.20
CA LYS A 432 -7.92 43.57 -119.12
C LYS A 432 -8.02 42.90 -120.49
N TYR A 433 -8.42 41.63 -120.54
CA TYR A 433 -8.63 40.92 -121.80
C TYR A 433 -9.79 41.53 -122.60
N HIS A 434 -10.89 41.86 -121.94
CA HIS A 434 -12.04 42.53 -122.57
C HIS A 434 -11.70 43.94 -123.07
N GLU A 435 -10.98 44.73 -122.26
CA GLU A 435 -10.50 46.06 -122.65
C GLU A 435 -9.54 45.98 -123.85
N GLY A 436 -8.70 44.93 -123.90
CA GLY A 436 -7.87 44.61 -125.05
C GLY A 436 -8.68 44.33 -126.32
N ILE A 437 -9.73 43.51 -126.23
CA ILE A 437 -10.64 43.23 -127.35
C ILE A 437 -11.32 44.50 -127.83
N GLU A 438 -11.86 45.30 -126.91
CA GLU A 438 -12.59 46.54 -127.21
C GLU A 438 -11.69 47.52 -127.97
N LYS A 439 -10.45 47.70 -127.51
CA LYS A 439 -9.44 48.51 -128.17
C LYS A 439 -9.08 48.00 -129.58
N THR A 440 -8.86 46.70 -129.76
CA THR A 440 -8.66 46.14 -131.12
C THR A 440 -9.88 46.31 -132.02
N THR A 441 -11.08 46.31 -131.46
CA THR A 441 -12.32 46.50 -132.21
C THR A 441 -12.46 47.95 -132.67
N GLU A 442 -12.16 48.91 -131.81
CA GLU A 442 -12.07 50.34 -132.15
C GLU A 442 -11.00 50.63 -133.22
N GLU A 443 -9.80 50.04 -133.09
CA GLU A 443 -8.74 50.13 -134.11
C GLU A 443 -9.19 49.52 -135.45
N CYS A 444 -9.94 48.42 -135.43
CA CYS A 444 -10.46 47.82 -136.65
C CYS A 444 -11.57 48.69 -137.28
N CYS A 445 -12.48 49.25 -136.48
CA CYS A 445 -13.52 50.16 -136.92
C CYS A 445 -12.96 51.46 -137.50
N THR A 446 -11.94 52.05 -136.87
CA THR A 446 -11.23 53.24 -137.39
C THR A 446 -10.48 52.93 -138.68
N ARG A 447 -9.85 51.75 -138.79
CA ARG A 447 -9.20 51.30 -140.03
C ARG A 447 -10.21 51.03 -141.17
N ILE A 448 -11.37 50.45 -140.86
CA ILE A 448 -12.47 50.26 -141.83
C ILE A 448 -13.06 51.61 -142.23
N GLY A 449 -13.28 52.52 -141.27
CA GLY A 449 -13.73 53.89 -141.54
C GLY A 449 -12.75 54.65 -142.44
N GLY A 450 -11.45 54.51 -142.19
CA GLY A 450 -10.38 55.05 -143.02
C GLY A 450 -10.39 54.49 -144.45
N LYS A 451 -10.47 53.17 -144.60
CA LYS A 451 -10.57 52.51 -145.93
C LYS A 451 -11.84 52.88 -146.69
N THR A 452 -12.97 53.03 -145.98
CA THR A 452 -14.24 53.43 -146.59
C THR A 452 -14.20 54.89 -147.08
N ALA A 453 -13.53 55.77 -146.32
CA ALA A 453 -13.28 57.15 -146.74
C ALA A 453 -12.33 57.24 -147.94
N GLU A 454 -11.33 56.34 -148.03
CA GLU A 454 -10.44 56.25 -149.18
C GLU A 454 -11.17 55.76 -150.45
N LEU A 455 -12.04 54.75 -150.33
CA LEU A 455 -12.90 54.27 -151.42
C LEU A 455 -13.84 55.35 -151.95
N LYS A 456 -14.48 56.14 -151.06
CA LYS A 456 -15.31 57.29 -151.46
C LYS A 456 -14.50 58.35 -152.22
N ARG A 457 -13.24 58.60 -151.84
CA ARG A 457 -12.36 59.52 -152.58
C ARG A 457 -11.97 59.00 -153.96
N ARG A 458 -11.82 57.69 -154.15
CA ARG A 458 -11.50 57.09 -155.46
C ARG A 458 -12.70 57.07 -156.41
N MET A 459 -13.92 56.90 -155.91
CA MET A 459 -15.13 56.90 -156.76
C MET A 459 -15.45 58.26 -157.40
N PHE A 460 -15.06 59.39 -156.79
CA PHE A 460 -15.25 60.72 -157.37
C PHE A 460 -14.12 61.18 -158.32
N LYS A 461 -13.23 60.26 -158.72
CA LYS A 461 -12.23 60.49 -159.78
C LYS A 461 -12.29 59.39 -160.84
N MET A 462 -13.40 59.32 -161.57
CA MET A 462 -13.48 58.66 -162.86
C MET A 462 -14.15 59.63 -163.85
N PRO A 463 -13.37 60.28 -164.72
CA PRO A 463 -13.82 61.08 -165.87
C PRO A 463 -13.84 60.23 -167.16
N PRO A 464 -14.35 60.74 -168.30
CA PRO A 464 -14.88 62.10 -168.55
C PRO A 464 -16.37 62.15 -168.91
#